data_AF-A0A4U0TU06-F1
#
_entry.id   AF-A0A4U0TU06-F1
#
_cell.length_a   1.000
_cell.length_b   1.000
_cell.length_c   1.000
_cell.angle_alpha   90.00
_cell.angle_beta   90.00
_cell.angle_gamma   90.00
#
_symmetry.space_group_name_H-M   'P 1'
#
loop_
_entity.id
_entity.type
_entity.pdbx_description
1 polymer ?
#
loop_
_entity_poly.entity_id
_entity_poly.type
_entity_poly.pdbx_seq_one_letter_code
_entity_poly.pdbx_strand_id
1 'polypeptide(L)'
;MKDEYATDADFSTAMVTPEMMMEEVAALFVGLSTLHLELVAPSLEVMMFTPDREFDLDGLFAFKRVSNKPQVHVKPTLIVEGLLYSLALDVQRPPFNLSNWGTAQNRISSLATSASEGKGWCDLELSTLSAGSFDANGLNTLIKRVLAEQEDVAWNDSEWTRAAVAGRKRTMADLNIYLTTFNCGRASINIDYFSNFLFDALSGPHPLPPDLIVLSLQEIAPIGYSFLGGSLLTPYFSRFTQAVADATRNKFPAGDVVYHEPLVRKAGMTSIMVFAKEEIWHRVHGVDSAGVGVGLWEMGNKGAVGVRLALGGSGDEDALLTFVAAHLAPMESEWERRNQDWKSICEGLVFESEEHEKRASGVGEREPLLSKQSTATNNTLFNPPTHLFFLGDLNYRAADTAPHSDSHPTWPQPVSDPSDPRHPTHHLQNDQLHREQSQNHTLHNLSEASITFPPTYKYSRTAQNQATHSIKTIAQKQADGRTNMVTQVVRPNERAGDDDDDSEEVWKWAQHRVPSWCDRILFLAAAKPDVKAYEALPVQPTSDHRPVVLSCAVARRRVEAGAVQAPFAVRGDWRERRAAARRLEVVVGVLAYLGLTWEGRALVFGTVVGLVGGSLALRALLAM
;
A
#
# COMPACT_ATOMS: atom_id res chain seq x y z
N MET A 1 2.13 -40.45 -19.52
CA MET A 1 3.18 -41.45 -19.19
C MET A 1 4.34 -41.15 -20.12
N LYS A 2 5.54 -40.94 -19.54
CA LYS A 2 6.83 -40.49 -20.13
C LYS A 2 6.85 -39.00 -20.52
N ASP A 3 7.41 -38.11 -19.69
CA ASP A 3 8.83 -37.83 -19.38
C ASP A 3 9.54 -37.06 -20.49
N GLU A 4 9.80 -35.78 -20.25
CA GLU A 4 11.03 -35.11 -20.69
C GLU A 4 11.25 -33.83 -19.85
N TYR A 5 12.02 -33.99 -18.78
CA TYR A 5 12.76 -32.91 -18.13
C TYR A 5 14.13 -32.85 -18.78
N ALA A 6 14.41 -31.79 -19.55
CA ALA A 6 15.77 -31.47 -19.99
C ALA A 6 16.27 -30.26 -19.20
N THR A 7 17.25 -30.54 -18.36
CA THR A 7 18.17 -29.61 -17.70
C THR A 7 19.17 -29.08 -18.74
N ASP A 8 19.42 -27.78 -18.75
CA ASP A 8 20.76 -27.26 -19.08
C ASP A 8 21.03 -26.03 -18.22
N ALA A 9 22.01 -26.20 -17.34
CA ALA A 9 22.58 -25.18 -16.48
C ALA A 9 23.99 -24.92 -16.99
N ASP A 10 24.29 -23.67 -17.33
CA ASP A 10 25.66 -23.23 -17.55
C ASP A 10 25.82 -21.87 -16.88
N PHE A 11 26.34 -21.88 -15.65
CA PHE A 11 26.78 -20.69 -14.92
C PHE A 11 28.19 -20.97 -14.40
N SER A 12 29.17 -20.24 -14.93
CA SER A 12 30.56 -20.36 -14.53
C SER A 12 30.78 -19.79 -13.13
N THR A 13 31.40 -20.62 -12.31
CA THR A 13 31.77 -20.46 -10.91
C THR A 13 32.84 -19.38 -10.69
N ALA A 14 32.62 -18.47 -9.73
CA ALA A 14 33.68 -17.81 -8.99
C ALA A 14 33.69 -18.41 -7.57
N MET A 15 34.76 -19.14 -7.23
CA MET A 15 34.95 -19.79 -5.94
C MET A 15 35.24 -18.76 -4.83
N VAL A 16 34.55 -18.87 -3.71
CA VAL A 16 34.96 -18.32 -2.41
C VAL A 16 35.06 -19.50 -1.44
N THR A 17 36.24 -19.70 -0.85
CA THR A 17 36.59 -20.84 0.00
C THR A 17 36.08 -20.68 1.45
N PRO A 18 35.93 -21.77 2.22
CA PRO A 18 35.17 -21.81 3.48
C PRO A 18 36.01 -21.57 4.75
N GLU A 19 36.91 -20.59 4.75
CA GLU A 19 37.81 -20.29 5.91
C GLU A 19 37.59 -18.93 6.58
N MET A 20 36.59 -18.13 6.17
CA MET A 20 36.32 -16.80 6.76
C MET A 20 35.09 -16.72 7.70
N MET A 21 34.44 -17.84 8.00
CA MET A 21 33.17 -17.88 8.77
C MET A 21 33.33 -18.46 10.18
N MET A 22 34.52 -18.32 10.81
CA MET A 22 34.78 -18.86 12.16
C MET A 22 35.48 -17.88 13.13
N GLU A 23 35.67 -16.59 12.77
CA GLU A 23 36.25 -15.59 13.69
C GLU A 23 35.27 -14.51 14.20
N GLU A 24 34.08 -14.35 13.62
CA GLU A 24 33.12 -13.33 14.08
C GLU A 24 32.06 -13.85 15.08
N VAL A 25 32.06 -15.14 15.41
CA VAL A 25 31.13 -15.74 16.39
C VAL A 25 31.74 -15.85 17.80
N ALA A 26 33.03 -15.54 17.98
CA ALA A 26 33.71 -15.62 19.28
C ALA A 26 33.79 -14.30 20.06
N ALA A 27 33.30 -13.17 19.51
CA ALA A 27 33.35 -11.85 20.18
C ALA A 27 32.03 -11.42 20.85
N LEU A 28 31.03 -12.31 20.95
CA LEU A 28 29.71 -11.99 21.51
C LEU A 28 29.44 -12.53 22.93
N PHE A 29 30.43 -13.13 23.59
CA PHE A 29 30.33 -13.57 24.98
C PHE A 29 31.54 -13.07 25.78
N VAL A 30 31.35 -11.94 26.47
CA VAL A 30 32.06 -11.38 27.65
C VAL A 30 32.14 -9.86 27.47
N GLY A 31 31.29 -9.11 28.16
CA GLY A 31 31.38 -7.64 28.18
C GLY A 31 30.11 -6.88 28.55
N LEU A 32 29.29 -7.40 29.47
CA LEU A 32 28.14 -6.68 30.03
C LEU A 32 28.22 -6.71 31.55
N SER A 33 29.04 -5.82 32.12
CA SER A 33 28.95 -5.35 33.51
C SER A 33 29.84 -4.11 33.67
N THR A 34 29.31 -3.06 34.30
CA THR A 34 29.99 -1.88 34.86
C THR A 34 30.65 -0.86 33.91
N LEU A 35 29.91 0.20 33.55
CA LEU A 35 30.26 1.56 34.00
C LEU A 35 29.01 2.46 33.99
N HIS A 36 28.73 3.05 35.16
CA HIS A 36 27.71 4.04 35.42
C HIS A 36 28.43 5.37 35.75
N LEU A 37 27.72 6.49 35.55
CA LEU A 37 27.96 7.87 36.00
C LEU A 37 28.51 8.91 34.99
N GLU A 38 27.54 9.75 34.58
CA GLU A 38 27.51 11.23 34.65
C GLU A 38 28.35 12.09 33.69
N LEU A 39 27.63 12.81 32.81
CA LEU A 39 27.73 14.26 32.63
C LEU A 39 26.43 14.85 32.02
N VAL A 40 25.59 15.34 32.93
CA VAL A 40 24.70 16.54 32.93
C VAL A 40 24.92 17.50 31.72
N ALA A 41 23.96 18.04 30.95
CA ALA A 41 22.65 18.68 31.25
C ALA A 41 21.80 18.93 29.95
N PRO A 42 20.53 19.41 30.07
CA PRO A 42 19.41 19.14 29.14
C PRO A 42 18.89 20.37 28.35
N SER A 43 17.82 20.16 27.56
CA SER A 43 16.68 21.08 27.29
C SER A 43 16.40 21.38 25.80
N LEU A 44 15.64 20.50 25.15
CA LEU A 44 14.76 20.88 24.04
C LEU A 44 13.56 19.91 24.03
N GLU A 45 12.82 19.90 25.14
CA GLU A 45 11.43 19.48 25.11
C GLU A 45 10.66 20.55 24.34
N VAL A 46 10.36 20.23 23.09
CA VAL A 46 9.23 20.78 22.37
C VAL A 46 8.02 20.61 23.30
N MET A 47 7.49 21.73 23.82
CA MET A 47 6.24 21.76 24.56
C MET A 47 5.15 21.18 23.66
N MET A 48 4.94 19.88 23.83
CA MET A 48 3.81 19.17 23.28
C MET A 48 2.55 19.67 23.97
N PHE A 49 1.59 20.05 23.15
CA PHE A 49 0.19 20.21 23.50
C PHE A 49 -0.26 19.04 24.37
N THR A 50 -0.60 19.34 25.61
CA THR A 50 -1.43 18.47 26.45
C THR A 50 -2.79 19.18 26.63
N PRO A 51 -3.91 18.44 26.70
CA PRO A 51 -5.24 19.04 26.48
C PRO A 51 -5.73 19.98 27.58
N ASP A 52 -5.01 20.09 28.70
CA ASP A 52 -5.52 20.70 29.93
C ASP A 52 -4.62 21.82 30.52
N ARG A 53 -3.79 22.48 29.73
CA ARG A 53 -2.99 23.63 30.20
C ARG A 53 -3.21 24.89 29.35
N GLU A 54 -3.52 26.00 30.02
CA GLU A 54 -3.54 27.34 29.45
C GLU A 54 -2.23 27.63 28.70
N PHE A 55 -2.34 28.31 27.56
CA PHE A 55 -1.21 28.80 26.77
C PHE A 55 -0.38 29.76 27.63
N ASP A 56 0.82 29.35 28.05
CA ASP A 56 1.75 30.17 28.83
C ASP A 56 2.48 31.16 27.92
N LEU A 57 1.90 32.36 27.79
CA LEU A 57 2.48 33.47 27.04
C LEU A 57 3.71 34.09 27.75
N ASP A 58 3.85 33.91 29.06
CA ASP A 58 4.96 34.48 29.84
C ASP A 58 6.29 33.76 29.52
N GLY A 59 6.23 32.46 29.18
CA GLY A 59 7.38 31.68 28.69
C GLY A 59 7.98 32.21 27.37
N LEU A 60 7.15 32.73 26.47
CA LEU A 60 7.59 33.28 25.18
C LEU A 60 8.30 34.64 25.35
N PHE A 61 7.86 35.46 26.30
CA PHE A 61 8.50 36.75 26.62
C PHE A 61 9.76 36.57 27.48
N ALA A 62 9.84 35.54 28.31
CA ALA A 62 11.04 35.20 29.11
C ALA A 62 12.24 34.80 28.22
N PHE A 63 12.00 34.17 27.07
CA PHE A 63 13.05 33.78 26.13
C PHE A 63 13.81 34.98 25.53
N LYS A 64 13.18 36.18 25.54
CA LYS A 64 13.78 37.42 25.04
C LYS A 64 14.77 38.07 26.03
N ARG A 65 14.84 37.62 27.29
CA ARG A 65 15.76 38.19 28.31
C ARG A 65 17.05 37.41 28.53
N VAL A 66 17.20 36.18 28.02
CA VAL A 66 18.35 35.30 28.37
C VAL A 66 19.32 35.03 27.22
N SER A 67 18.98 35.36 25.97
CA SER A 67 19.84 35.08 24.82
C SER A 67 20.71 36.28 24.42
N ASN A 68 21.99 36.24 24.75
CA ASN A 68 23.01 37.19 24.29
C ASN A 68 23.66 36.72 22.96
N LYS A 69 22.85 36.38 21.94
CA LYS A 69 23.30 35.97 20.59
C LYS A 69 22.36 36.49 19.48
N PRO A 70 22.83 36.67 18.23
CA PRO A 70 22.27 37.65 17.30
C PRO A 70 20.95 37.23 16.64
N GLN A 71 19.97 38.15 16.71
CA GLN A 71 18.89 38.47 15.77
C GLN A 71 18.31 37.30 14.94
N VAL A 72 17.31 36.61 15.49
CA VAL A 72 16.28 35.93 14.68
C VAL A 72 15.16 36.95 14.43
N HIS A 73 15.09 37.49 13.21
CA HIS A 73 13.97 38.32 12.78
C HIS A 73 12.75 37.44 12.50
N VAL A 74 11.91 37.24 13.50
CA VAL A 74 10.54 36.73 13.28
C VAL A 74 9.72 37.86 12.67
N LYS A 75 9.23 37.66 11.44
CA LYS A 75 8.39 38.65 10.76
C LYS A 75 7.09 38.85 11.56
N PRO A 76 6.75 40.08 11.94
CA PRO A 76 5.62 40.36 12.85
C PRO A 76 4.24 40.01 12.30
N THR A 77 4.10 39.96 10.97
CA THR A 77 2.90 39.47 10.29
C THR A 77 2.55 38.04 10.68
N LEU A 78 3.54 37.16 10.86
CA LEU A 78 3.31 35.76 11.28
C LEU A 78 2.74 35.63 12.70
N ILE A 79 3.02 36.58 13.59
CA ILE A 79 2.51 36.56 14.97
C ILE A 79 1.04 36.99 14.99
N VAL A 80 0.69 38.02 14.23
CA VAL A 80 -0.69 38.50 14.12
C VAL A 80 -1.56 37.51 13.32
N GLU A 81 -1.03 36.95 12.24
CA GLU A 81 -1.69 35.86 11.49
C GLU A 81 -1.86 34.61 12.35
N GLY A 82 -0.85 34.22 13.14
CA GLY A 82 -0.95 33.09 14.06
C GLY A 82 -1.99 33.31 15.17
N LEU A 83 -2.10 34.53 15.70
CA LEU A 83 -3.12 34.91 16.70
C LEU A 83 -4.52 34.93 16.10
N LEU A 84 -4.69 35.47 14.88
CA LEU A 84 -5.97 35.47 14.18
C LEU A 84 -6.41 34.06 13.75
N TYR A 85 -5.46 33.21 13.36
CA TYR A 85 -5.70 31.81 13.03
C TYR A 85 -6.10 30.99 14.26
N SER A 86 -5.43 31.22 15.40
CA SER A 86 -5.80 30.61 16.68
C SER A 86 -7.20 31.04 17.14
N LEU A 87 -7.54 32.33 17.01
CA LEU A 87 -8.88 32.85 17.32
C LEU A 87 -9.96 32.25 16.40
N ALA A 88 -9.65 32.08 15.11
CA ALA A 88 -10.56 31.47 14.15
C ALA A 88 -10.83 29.99 14.45
N LEU A 89 -9.83 29.28 14.99
CA LEU A 89 -9.97 27.87 15.41
C LEU A 89 -10.78 27.72 16.71
N ASP A 90 -10.66 28.65 17.66
CA ASP A 90 -11.44 28.63 18.91
C ASP A 90 -12.93 28.94 18.69
N VAL A 91 -13.28 29.77 17.70
CA VAL A 91 -14.67 30.04 17.31
C VAL A 91 -15.34 28.85 16.61
N GLN A 92 -14.56 27.87 16.14
CA GLN A 92 -15.06 26.71 15.39
C GLN A 92 -15.37 25.47 16.25
N ARG A 93 -15.19 25.50 17.58
CA ARG A 93 -15.45 24.36 18.47
C ARG A 93 -16.75 24.52 19.28
N PRO A 94 -17.72 23.58 19.19
CA PRO A 94 -18.88 23.56 20.09
C PRO A 94 -18.59 22.83 21.42
N PRO A 95 -19.23 23.22 22.55
CA PRO A 95 -20.20 24.30 22.69
C PRO A 95 -19.54 25.64 23.04
N PHE A 96 -19.79 26.68 22.23
CA PHE A 96 -19.24 28.02 22.44
C PHE A 96 -20.02 28.74 23.56
N ASN A 97 -19.35 29.04 24.67
CA ASN A 97 -19.92 29.78 25.81
C ASN A 97 -19.58 31.27 25.70
N LEU A 98 -20.60 32.12 25.56
CA LEU A 98 -20.51 33.58 25.39
C LEU A 98 -19.77 34.31 26.53
N SER A 99 -19.53 33.66 27.68
CA SER A 99 -18.79 34.22 28.80
C SER A 99 -17.29 34.43 28.55
N ASN A 100 -16.68 33.71 27.60
CA ASN A 100 -15.24 33.82 27.31
C ASN A 100 -14.90 34.94 26.31
N TRP A 101 -15.91 35.52 25.65
CA TRP A 101 -15.74 36.56 24.64
C TRP A 101 -15.21 37.88 25.24
N GLY A 102 -15.70 38.26 26.41
CA GLY A 102 -15.21 39.46 27.12
C GLY A 102 -13.75 39.30 27.56
N THR A 103 -13.33 38.09 27.92
CA THR A 103 -11.94 37.79 28.31
C THR A 103 -10.99 37.85 27.12
N ALA A 104 -11.43 37.36 25.96
CA ALA A 104 -10.67 37.46 24.70
C ALA A 104 -10.53 38.91 24.22
N GLN A 105 -11.60 39.71 24.28
CA GLN A 105 -11.55 41.15 23.96
C GLN A 105 -10.59 41.91 24.88
N ASN A 106 -10.63 41.66 26.19
CA ASN A 106 -9.72 42.29 27.14
C ASN A 106 -8.25 41.90 26.93
N ARG A 107 -7.97 40.64 26.55
CA ARG A 107 -6.61 40.17 26.22
C ARG A 107 -6.08 40.79 24.92
N ILE A 108 -6.92 40.92 23.88
CA ILE A 108 -6.54 41.57 22.61
C ILE A 108 -6.28 43.06 22.81
N SER A 109 -7.13 43.77 23.57
CA SER A 109 -6.89 45.19 23.90
C SER A 109 -5.64 45.39 24.75
N SER A 110 -5.34 44.48 25.70
CA SER A 110 -4.11 44.50 26.50
C SER A 110 -2.86 44.31 25.63
N LEU A 111 -2.88 43.34 24.70
CA LEU A 111 -1.76 43.08 23.78
C LEU A 111 -1.53 44.24 22.81
N ALA A 112 -2.60 44.86 22.29
CA ALA A 112 -2.52 46.04 21.43
C ALA A 112 -1.95 47.27 22.17
N THR A 113 -2.29 47.44 23.46
CA THR A 113 -1.79 48.54 24.29
C THR A 113 -0.30 48.35 24.63
N SER A 114 0.12 47.13 25.01
CA SER A 114 1.55 46.82 25.24
C SER A 114 2.40 46.91 23.96
N ALA A 115 1.84 46.64 22.78
CA ALA A 115 2.53 46.84 21.51
C ALA A 115 2.72 48.34 21.17
N SER A 116 1.82 49.21 21.62
CA SER A 116 1.88 50.66 21.38
C SER A 116 2.91 51.40 22.26
N GLU A 117 3.27 50.86 23.42
CA GLU A 117 4.23 51.47 24.35
C GLU A 117 5.71 51.17 23.99
N GLY A 118 5.96 50.18 23.13
CA GLY A 118 7.27 49.86 22.59
C GLY A 118 7.52 50.54 21.25
N LYS A 119 8.09 51.75 21.26
CA LYS A 119 8.43 52.56 20.07
C LYS A 119 9.02 51.73 18.91
N GLY A 120 8.40 51.86 17.74
CA GLY A 120 8.98 51.49 16.44
C GLY A 120 8.20 50.41 15.68
N TRP A 121 6.93 50.65 15.39
CA TRP A 121 6.11 49.78 14.53
C TRP A 121 5.52 50.64 13.41
N CYS A 122 5.76 50.26 12.17
CA CYS A 122 5.47 51.07 10.98
C CYS A 122 4.00 51.48 10.89
N ASP A 123 3.80 52.75 10.50
CA ASP A 123 2.55 53.44 10.21
C ASP A 123 1.79 52.86 8.99
N LEU A 124 1.39 51.58 9.03
CA LEU A 124 0.36 51.06 8.12
C LEU A 124 -0.79 50.42 8.93
N GLU A 125 -1.93 51.12 8.92
CA GLU A 125 -3.29 50.62 9.19
C GLU A 125 -3.66 50.09 10.58
N LEU A 126 -3.10 50.63 11.67
CA LEU A 126 -3.66 50.46 13.03
C LEU A 126 -4.47 51.66 13.53
N SER A 127 -4.43 52.80 12.83
CA SER A 127 -5.20 54.00 13.17
C SER A 127 -6.71 53.86 12.94
N THR A 128 -7.15 52.82 12.24
CA THR A 128 -8.56 52.44 12.06
C THR A 128 -9.11 51.59 13.20
N LEU A 129 -8.25 51.06 14.09
CA LEU A 129 -8.64 50.17 15.19
C LEU A 129 -8.87 50.89 16.53
N SER A 130 -8.54 52.17 16.65
CA SER A 130 -8.65 52.92 17.92
C SER A 130 -9.91 53.77 18.06
N ALA A 131 -10.78 53.84 17.03
CA ALA A 131 -11.95 54.71 17.05
C ALA A 131 -13.20 54.01 16.51
N GLY A 132 -13.74 53.05 17.25
CA GLY A 132 -15.05 52.47 16.97
C GLY A 132 -15.29 51.20 17.76
N SER A 133 -16.46 51.10 18.40
CA SER A 133 -16.92 49.88 19.05
C SER A 133 -16.78 48.68 18.10
N PHE A 134 -16.01 47.67 18.50
CA PHE A 134 -15.90 46.41 17.78
C PHE A 134 -17.26 45.69 17.81
N ASP A 135 -18.07 45.89 16.78
CA ASP A 135 -19.23 45.06 16.52
C ASP A 135 -18.84 43.86 15.63
N ALA A 136 -19.69 42.83 15.59
CA ALA A 136 -19.45 41.63 14.80
C ALA A 136 -19.28 41.90 13.30
N ASN A 137 -19.69 43.07 12.79
CA ASN A 137 -19.54 43.44 11.39
C ASN A 137 -18.11 43.91 11.06
N GLY A 138 -17.42 44.55 12.01
CA GLY A 138 -16.04 45.00 11.83
C GLY A 138 -15.06 43.84 11.57
N LEU A 139 -15.16 42.77 12.37
CA LEU A 139 -14.33 41.57 12.21
C LEU A 139 -14.67 40.81 10.91
N ASN A 140 -15.95 40.74 10.55
CA ASN A 140 -16.40 40.11 9.32
C ASN A 140 -15.86 40.84 8.07
N THR A 141 -15.74 42.17 8.16
CA THR A 141 -15.18 43.01 7.09
C THR A 141 -13.67 42.81 6.95
N LEU A 142 -12.94 42.64 8.06
CA LEU A 142 -11.49 42.38 8.05
C LEU A 142 -11.17 40.99 7.48
N ILE A 143 -11.93 39.96 7.87
CA ILE A 143 -11.81 38.60 7.33
C ILE A 143 -12.13 38.59 5.82
N LYS A 144 -13.19 39.30 5.40
CA LYS A 144 -13.53 39.47 3.98
C LYS A 144 -12.39 40.14 3.20
N ARG A 145 -11.68 41.12 3.76
CA ARG A 145 -10.54 41.79 3.11
C ARG A 145 -9.30 40.89 2.98
N VAL A 146 -8.90 40.23 4.07
CA VAL A 146 -7.72 39.34 4.08
C VAL A 146 -7.90 38.16 3.14
N LEU A 147 -9.14 37.67 2.97
CA LEU A 147 -9.45 36.59 2.03
C LEU A 147 -9.68 37.07 0.59
N ALA A 148 -10.16 38.31 0.39
CA ALA A 148 -10.30 38.89 -0.95
C ALA A 148 -8.95 39.26 -1.60
N GLU A 149 -7.90 39.51 -0.82
CA GLU A 149 -6.54 39.69 -1.37
C GLU A 149 -5.90 38.37 -1.86
N GLN A 150 -6.52 37.22 -1.59
CA GLN A 150 -6.06 35.91 -2.07
C GLN A 150 -6.75 35.46 -3.37
N GLU A 151 -7.93 36.00 -3.72
CA GLU A 151 -8.67 35.66 -4.94
C GLU A 151 -9.45 36.89 -5.45
N ASP A 152 -9.15 37.36 -6.67
CA ASP A 152 -9.75 38.52 -7.38
C ASP A 152 -11.25 38.33 -7.71
N VAL A 153 -12.13 38.15 -6.72
CA VAL A 153 -13.59 38.01 -6.92
C VAL A 153 -14.39 38.69 -5.80
N ALA A 154 -15.26 39.63 -6.16
CA ALA A 154 -16.21 40.28 -5.25
C ALA A 154 -17.49 39.43 -5.10
N TRP A 155 -17.65 38.76 -3.97
CA TRP A 155 -18.79 37.89 -3.67
C TRP A 155 -19.94 38.63 -2.95
N ASN A 156 -21.20 38.39 -3.33
CA ASN A 156 -22.37 38.92 -2.62
C ASN A 156 -22.79 38.02 -1.42
N ASP A 157 -23.56 38.56 -0.46
CA ASP A 157 -23.87 37.85 0.80
C ASP A 157 -24.67 36.53 0.62
N SER A 158 -25.40 36.39 -0.50
CA SER A 158 -26.11 35.14 -0.84
C SER A 158 -25.19 34.06 -1.39
N GLU A 159 -24.10 34.47 -2.06
CA GLU A 159 -23.02 33.60 -2.51
C GLU A 159 -22.09 33.25 -1.36
N TRP A 160 -21.83 34.17 -0.42
CA TRP A 160 -21.14 33.88 0.83
C TRP A 160 -21.88 32.84 1.66
N THR A 161 -23.20 32.92 1.78
CA THR A 161 -23.96 31.93 2.56
C THR A 161 -23.93 30.55 1.88
N ARG A 162 -24.00 30.51 0.54
CA ARG A 162 -23.82 29.28 -0.23
C ARG A 162 -22.39 28.74 -0.18
N ALA A 163 -21.38 29.60 -0.24
CA ALA A 163 -19.95 29.27 -0.14
C ALA A 163 -19.50 28.96 1.29
N ALA A 164 -20.21 29.44 2.32
CA ALA A 164 -19.98 29.12 3.72
C ALA A 164 -20.72 27.84 4.14
N VAL A 165 -21.85 27.52 3.50
CA VAL A 165 -22.48 26.18 3.61
C VAL A 165 -21.71 25.15 2.77
N ALA A 166 -21.24 25.51 1.58
CA ALA A 166 -20.31 24.72 0.78
C ALA A 166 -18.88 24.70 1.37
N GLY A 167 -18.51 25.71 2.15
CA GLY A 167 -17.23 25.86 2.85
C GLY A 167 -17.26 25.29 4.27
N ARG A 168 -18.43 25.07 4.87
CA ARG A 168 -18.63 24.08 5.95
C ARG A 168 -18.53 22.65 5.42
N LYS A 169 -18.73 22.48 4.12
CA LYS A 169 -18.28 21.35 3.30
C LYS A 169 -16.84 21.55 2.77
N ARG A 170 -15.98 22.37 3.40
CA ARG A 170 -14.53 22.26 3.21
C ARG A 170 -14.11 20.89 3.75
N THR A 171 -14.16 19.96 2.81
CA THR A 171 -13.60 18.63 2.75
C THR A 171 -12.41 18.47 3.69
N MET A 172 -12.51 17.54 4.64
CA MET A 172 -11.33 16.71 4.91
C MET A 172 -10.87 16.21 3.54
N ALA A 173 -9.68 16.63 3.09
CA ALA A 173 -9.17 16.27 1.77
C ALA A 173 -9.26 14.74 1.59
N ASP A 174 -9.81 14.27 0.48
CA ASP A 174 -9.96 12.84 0.21
C ASP A 174 -8.61 12.11 0.31
N LEU A 175 -8.63 10.84 0.70
CA LEU A 175 -7.43 9.99 0.73
C LEU A 175 -7.15 9.47 -0.67
N ASN A 176 -5.97 9.74 -1.19
CA ASN A 176 -5.48 9.20 -2.44
C ASN A 176 -4.91 7.80 -2.18
N ILE A 177 -5.51 6.78 -2.80
CA ILE A 177 -5.13 5.38 -2.62
C ILE A 177 -4.61 4.84 -3.94
N TYR A 178 -3.46 4.16 -3.88
CA TYR A 178 -2.84 3.47 -4.99
C TYR A 178 -2.84 1.97 -4.75
N LEU A 179 -3.67 1.25 -5.49
CA LEU A 179 -3.86 -0.19 -5.34
C LEU A 179 -3.17 -0.91 -6.48
N THR A 180 -2.34 -1.89 -6.19
CA THR A 180 -1.71 -2.76 -7.19
C THR A 180 -2.02 -4.21 -6.86
N THR A 181 -2.45 -5.00 -7.85
CA THR A 181 -2.48 -6.46 -7.74
C THR A 181 -1.47 -7.09 -8.71
N PHE A 182 -0.74 -8.10 -8.25
CA PHE A 182 0.28 -8.75 -9.05
C PHE A 182 0.50 -10.22 -8.63
N ASN A 183 0.27 -11.13 -9.56
CA ASN A 183 0.74 -12.50 -9.44
C ASN A 183 2.25 -12.56 -9.77
N CYS A 184 3.06 -12.88 -8.76
CA CYS A 184 4.52 -12.84 -8.83
C CYS A 184 5.15 -14.08 -9.50
N GLY A 185 4.34 -15.07 -9.90
CA GLY A 185 4.84 -16.27 -10.59
C GLY A 185 5.84 -17.10 -9.77
N ARG A 186 5.81 -16.99 -8.43
CA ARG A 186 6.75 -17.62 -7.48
C ARG A 186 8.19 -17.14 -7.60
N ALA A 187 8.40 -15.96 -8.16
CA ALA A 187 9.70 -15.35 -8.35
C ALA A 187 9.80 -13.97 -7.68
N SER A 188 10.99 -13.65 -7.20
CA SER A 188 11.32 -12.30 -6.73
C SER A 188 11.27 -11.30 -7.87
N ILE A 189 10.73 -10.11 -7.63
CA ILE A 189 10.69 -9.04 -8.63
C ILE A 189 12.09 -8.52 -9.00
N ASN A 190 12.21 -7.96 -10.20
CA ASN A 190 13.31 -7.05 -10.52
C ASN A 190 12.97 -5.64 -9.98
N ILE A 191 13.78 -5.13 -9.05
CA ILE A 191 13.49 -3.87 -8.34
C ILE A 191 13.53 -2.67 -9.28
N ASP A 192 14.60 -2.57 -10.09
CA ASP A 192 14.80 -1.46 -11.03
C ASP A 192 13.65 -1.41 -12.04
N TYR A 193 13.24 -2.57 -12.57
CA TYR A 193 12.13 -2.66 -13.52
C TYR A 193 10.79 -2.33 -12.89
N PHE A 194 10.45 -2.96 -11.76
CA PHE A 194 9.15 -2.77 -11.13
C PHE A 194 8.97 -1.33 -10.63
N SER A 195 9.99 -0.75 -10.00
CA SER A 195 9.95 0.63 -9.48
C SER A 195 9.83 1.67 -10.60
N ASN A 196 10.42 1.43 -11.77
CA ASN A 196 10.35 2.33 -12.92
C ASN A 196 8.92 2.52 -13.45
N PHE A 197 8.07 1.50 -13.32
CA PHE A 197 6.70 1.51 -13.83
C PHE A 197 5.62 1.62 -12.74
N LEU A 198 5.98 1.47 -11.46
CA LEU A 198 5.01 1.37 -10.37
C LEU A 198 4.02 2.53 -10.34
N PHE A 199 4.42 3.76 -10.68
CA PHE A 199 3.56 4.95 -10.65
C PHE A 199 3.14 5.47 -12.04
N ASP A 200 3.12 4.61 -13.05
CA ASP A 200 2.69 4.99 -14.40
C ASP A 200 1.22 5.41 -14.45
N ALA A 201 0.35 4.77 -13.65
CA ALA A 201 -1.07 5.11 -13.57
C ALA A 201 -1.37 6.37 -12.74
N LEU A 202 -0.36 7.13 -12.28
CA LEU A 202 -0.60 8.44 -11.66
C LEU A 202 -0.70 9.51 -12.75
N SER A 203 -1.93 9.94 -13.03
CA SER A 203 -2.25 10.92 -14.08
C SER A 203 -1.95 12.37 -13.66
N GLY A 204 -1.71 13.23 -14.65
CA GLY A 204 -1.54 14.67 -14.48
C GLY A 204 -0.08 15.15 -14.51
N PRO A 205 0.16 16.46 -14.72
CA PRO A 205 1.52 17.03 -14.81
C PRO A 205 2.26 17.01 -13.47
N HIS A 206 1.52 17.07 -12.36
CA HIS A 206 2.05 17.06 -10.99
C HIS A 206 1.13 16.20 -10.10
N PRO A 207 1.18 14.85 -10.23
CA PRO A 207 0.38 13.99 -9.38
C PRO A 207 0.79 14.16 -7.92
N LEU A 208 -0.17 14.05 -7.01
CA LEU A 208 0.13 13.98 -5.57
C LEU A 208 0.65 12.58 -5.20
N PRO A 209 1.56 12.46 -4.23
CA PRO A 209 1.93 11.17 -3.69
C PRO A 209 0.70 10.51 -3.03
N PRO A 210 0.47 9.20 -3.24
CA PRO A 210 -0.58 8.47 -2.56
C PRO A 210 -0.48 8.59 -1.02
N ASP A 211 -1.63 8.68 -0.36
CA ASP A 211 -1.74 8.59 1.10
C ASP A 211 -1.51 7.14 1.57
N LEU A 212 -2.01 6.18 0.78
CA LEU A 212 -1.82 4.75 0.97
C LEU A 212 -1.41 4.08 -0.34
N ILE A 213 -0.43 3.17 -0.28
CA ILE A 213 -0.12 2.23 -1.36
C ILE A 213 -0.44 0.83 -0.84
N VAL A 214 -1.22 0.06 -1.60
CA VAL A 214 -1.59 -1.31 -1.25
C VAL A 214 -1.15 -2.26 -2.36
N LEU A 215 -0.33 -3.24 -2.01
CA LEU A 215 0.09 -4.31 -2.92
C LEU A 215 -0.62 -5.62 -2.53
N SER A 216 -1.43 -6.15 -3.43
CA SER A 216 -2.05 -7.47 -3.38
C SER A 216 -1.22 -8.44 -4.21
N LEU A 217 -0.55 -9.39 -3.56
CA LEU A 217 0.46 -10.24 -4.17
C LEU A 217 0.02 -11.70 -4.14
N GLN A 218 0.04 -12.37 -5.28
CA GLN A 218 -0.24 -13.81 -5.39
C GLN A 218 1.01 -14.55 -5.84
N GLU A 219 1.13 -15.81 -5.46
CA GLU A 219 2.31 -16.62 -5.78
C GLU A 219 3.62 -15.91 -5.39
N ILE A 220 3.67 -15.30 -4.21
CA ILE A 220 4.79 -14.45 -3.80
C ILE A 220 6.15 -15.18 -3.85
N ALA A 221 6.18 -16.47 -3.51
CA ALA A 221 7.37 -17.29 -3.43
C ALA A 221 7.06 -18.76 -3.74
N PRO A 222 8.08 -19.64 -3.85
CA PRO A 222 7.86 -21.08 -3.92
C PRO A 222 6.94 -21.58 -2.81
N ILE A 223 6.16 -22.64 -3.08
CA ILE A 223 5.11 -23.12 -2.17
C ILE A 223 5.65 -23.47 -0.78
N GLY A 224 6.85 -24.07 -0.70
CA GLY A 224 7.50 -24.37 0.58
C GLY A 224 7.74 -23.11 1.41
N TYR A 225 8.25 -22.03 0.79
CA TYR A 225 8.54 -20.78 1.49
C TYR A 225 7.26 -20.05 1.87
N SER A 226 6.28 -20.02 0.95
CA SER A 226 4.99 -19.37 1.19
C SER A 226 4.21 -20.01 2.33
N PHE A 227 4.20 -21.34 2.40
CA PHE A 227 3.48 -22.08 3.44
C PHE A 227 4.21 -22.02 4.79
N LEU A 228 5.54 -22.13 4.80
CA LEU A 228 6.30 -22.00 6.05
C LEU A 228 6.28 -20.57 6.59
N GLY A 229 6.38 -19.57 5.71
CA GLY A 229 6.37 -18.14 6.05
C GLY A 229 7.61 -17.69 6.82
N GLY A 230 7.48 -16.56 7.53
CA GLY A 230 8.53 -16.03 8.38
C GLY A 230 9.74 -15.53 7.58
N SER A 231 10.95 -15.76 8.08
CA SER A 231 12.17 -15.24 7.44
C SER A 231 12.41 -15.74 6.02
N LEU A 232 11.77 -16.84 5.60
CA LEU A 232 11.85 -17.37 4.23
C LEU A 232 11.20 -16.44 3.19
N LEU A 233 10.27 -15.58 3.62
CA LEU A 233 9.55 -14.66 2.75
C LEU A 233 10.10 -13.21 2.83
N THR A 234 10.91 -12.89 3.84
CA THR A 234 11.60 -11.59 3.96
C THR A 234 12.33 -11.16 2.68
N PRO A 235 13.06 -12.02 1.94
CA PRO A 235 13.73 -11.62 0.69
C PRO A 235 12.78 -11.23 -0.45
N TYR A 236 11.51 -11.63 -0.38
CA TYR A 236 10.50 -11.29 -1.39
C TYR A 236 9.87 -9.94 -1.05
N PHE A 237 9.42 -9.76 0.19
CA PHE A 237 8.80 -8.51 0.65
C PHE A 237 9.78 -7.33 0.68
N SER A 238 11.04 -7.54 1.08
CA SER A 238 12.03 -6.46 1.12
C SER A 238 12.27 -5.84 -0.25
N ARG A 239 12.17 -6.62 -1.33
CA ARG A 239 12.30 -6.14 -2.70
C ARG A 239 11.13 -5.26 -3.12
N PHE A 240 9.90 -5.60 -2.71
CA PHE A 240 8.74 -4.72 -2.91
C PHE A 240 8.87 -3.43 -2.10
N THR A 241 9.29 -3.53 -0.83
CA THR A 241 9.55 -2.35 0.01
C THR A 241 10.58 -1.43 -0.63
N GLN A 242 11.69 -1.98 -1.13
CA GLN A 242 12.71 -1.22 -1.83
C GLN A 242 12.16 -0.61 -3.13
N ALA A 243 11.42 -1.38 -3.93
CA ALA A 243 10.87 -0.88 -5.18
C ALA A 243 9.85 0.27 -4.98
N VAL A 244 9.05 0.23 -3.91
CA VAL A 244 8.16 1.34 -3.53
C VAL A 244 8.97 2.57 -3.13
N ALA A 245 10.03 2.39 -2.34
CA ALA A 245 10.90 3.50 -1.94
C ALA A 245 11.61 4.14 -3.15
N ASP A 246 12.13 3.34 -4.07
CA ASP A 246 12.83 3.80 -5.26
C ASP A 246 11.86 4.48 -6.25
N ALA A 247 10.68 3.90 -6.47
CA ALA A 247 9.62 4.54 -7.27
C ALA A 247 9.20 5.89 -6.70
N THR A 248 9.08 5.99 -5.37
CA THR A 248 8.69 7.22 -4.67
C THR A 248 9.75 8.30 -4.85
N ARG A 249 11.01 7.95 -4.61
CA ARG A 249 12.16 8.86 -4.77
C ARG A 249 12.27 9.39 -6.20
N ASN A 250 12.05 8.52 -7.18
CA ASN A 250 12.15 8.86 -8.60
C ASN A 250 10.98 9.73 -9.08
N LYS A 251 9.76 9.46 -8.62
CA LYS A 251 8.55 10.19 -9.04
C LYS A 251 8.38 11.52 -8.30
N PHE A 252 8.80 11.60 -7.03
CA PHE A 252 8.59 12.76 -6.16
C PHE A 252 9.90 13.30 -5.55
N PRO A 253 10.88 13.73 -6.36
CA PRO A 253 12.21 14.11 -5.86
C PRO A 253 12.23 15.40 -5.03
N ALA A 254 11.24 16.27 -5.20
CA ALA A 254 11.15 17.55 -4.51
C ALA A 254 10.36 17.49 -3.18
N GLY A 255 9.65 16.39 -2.92
CA GLY A 255 8.92 16.19 -1.67
C GLY A 255 9.65 15.20 -0.80
N ASP A 256 9.80 15.50 0.49
CA ASP A 256 10.23 14.52 1.50
C ASP A 256 9.10 13.49 1.75
N VAL A 257 8.72 12.75 0.70
CA VAL A 257 7.67 11.74 0.74
C VAL A 257 8.27 10.46 1.29
N VAL A 258 7.91 10.14 2.52
CA VAL A 258 8.32 8.93 3.21
C VAL A 258 7.09 8.10 3.55
N TYR A 259 7.15 6.81 3.21
CA TYR A 259 6.19 5.82 3.67
C TYR A 259 6.78 5.05 4.84
N HIS A 260 5.96 4.77 5.83
CA HIS A 260 6.34 3.94 6.97
C HIS A 260 6.57 2.47 6.51
N GLU A 261 7.25 1.68 7.35
CA GLU A 261 7.39 0.24 7.14
C GLU A 261 6.01 -0.39 6.88
N PRO A 262 5.86 -1.22 5.81
CA PRO A 262 4.55 -1.71 5.41
C PRO A 262 3.96 -2.67 6.42
N LEU A 263 2.65 -2.59 6.58
CA LEU A 263 1.87 -3.64 7.21
C LEU A 263 1.77 -4.83 6.25
N VAL A 264 2.33 -5.99 6.62
CA VAL A 264 2.35 -7.20 5.77
C VAL A 264 1.52 -8.33 6.38
N ARG A 265 0.51 -8.83 5.67
CA ARG A 265 -0.30 -10.00 6.07
C ARG A 265 -0.34 -11.03 4.95
N LYS A 266 -0.50 -12.31 5.30
CA LYS A 266 -0.63 -13.41 4.32
C LYS A 266 -1.66 -14.46 4.70
N ALA A 267 -2.10 -15.20 3.69
CA ALA A 267 -2.79 -16.49 3.79
C ALA A 267 -2.20 -17.42 2.72
N GLY A 268 -1.41 -18.41 3.15
CA GLY A 268 -0.65 -19.28 2.26
C GLY A 268 0.25 -18.51 1.28
N MET A 269 -0.09 -18.55 -0.01
CA MET A 269 0.66 -17.92 -1.12
C MET A 269 0.12 -16.54 -1.53
N THR A 270 -0.90 -16.05 -0.85
CA THR A 270 -1.52 -14.73 -1.10
C THR A 270 -1.15 -13.79 0.03
N SER A 271 -0.68 -12.60 -0.32
CA SER A 271 -0.16 -11.62 0.62
C SER A 271 -0.69 -10.23 0.31
N ILE A 272 -0.75 -9.37 1.32
CA ILE A 272 -1.06 -7.97 1.19
C ILE A 272 -0.03 -7.13 1.93
N MET A 273 0.44 -6.06 1.29
CA MET A 273 1.32 -5.06 1.88
C MET A 273 0.60 -3.70 1.84
N VAL A 274 0.53 -3.00 2.96
CA VAL A 274 -0.04 -1.65 3.03
C VAL A 274 1.03 -0.67 3.51
N PHE A 275 1.42 0.25 2.64
CA PHE A 275 2.31 1.36 2.94
C PHE A 275 1.46 2.59 3.22
N ALA A 276 1.70 3.24 4.35
CA ALA A 276 1.07 4.50 4.70
C ALA A 276 2.11 5.61 4.65
N LYS A 277 1.75 6.73 4.03
CA LYS A 277 2.56 7.95 4.11
C LYS A 277 2.71 8.35 5.58
N GLU A 278 3.86 8.88 5.97
CA GLU A 278 4.19 9.18 7.38
C GLU A 278 3.07 9.91 8.13
N GLU A 279 2.49 10.96 7.53
CA GLU A 279 1.37 11.74 8.10
C GLU A 279 0.05 10.96 8.25
N ILE A 280 -0.15 9.91 7.46
CA ILE A 280 -1.32 9.04 7.51
C ILE A 280 -1.11 7.91 8.53
N TRP A 281 0.12 7.40 8.64
CA TRP A 281 0.48 6.35 9.58
C TRP A 281 0.13 6.73 11.02
N HIS A 282 0.45 7.95 11.46
CA HIS A 282 0.14 8.44 12.81
C HIS A 282 -1.36 8.56 13.11
N ARG A 283 -2.22 8.42 12.10
CA ARG A 283 -3.68 8.45 12.24
C ARG A 283 -4.32 7.05 12.23
N VAL A 284 -3.54 6.01 11.91
CA VAL A 284 -3.96 4.62 12.04
C VAL A 284 -3.94 4.26 13.53
N HIS A 285 -5.10 3.99 14.11
CA HIS A 285 -5.22 3.61 15.53
C HIS A 285 -5.81 2.21 15.72
N GLY A 286 -6.29 1.58 14.65
CA GLY A 286 -6.80 0.21 14.65
C GLY A 286 -6.42 -0.53 13.37
N VAL A 287 -5.99 -1.77 13.55
CA VAL A 287 -5.71 -2.71 12.46
C VAL A 287 -6.41 -4.03 12.80
N ASP A 288 -7.34 -4.44 11.94
CA ASP A 288 -7.86 -5.80 11.96
C ASP A 288 -7.32 -6.56 10.74
N SER A 289 -7.11 -7.86 10.89
CA SER A 289 -6.69 -8.71 9.78
C SER A 289 -7.48 -10.02 9.73
N ALA A 290 -7.55 -10.61 8.54
CA ALA A 290 -8.26 -11.86 8.28
C ALA A 290 -7.53 -12.67 7.20
N GLY A 291 -7.68 -13.99 7.24
CA GLY A 291 -7.19 -14.89 6.18
C GLY A 291 -8.11 -16.08 6.00
N VAL A 292 -8.29 -16.54 4.77
CA VAL A 292 -9.09 -17.74 4.46
C VAL A 292 -8.48 -18.45 3.26
N GLY A 293 -8.26 -19.76 3.37
CA GLY A 293 -7.86 -20.59 2.25
C GLY A 293 -9.08 -21.23 1.57
N VAL A 294 -9.06 -21.27 0.24
CA VAL A 294 -10.09 -21.90 -0.61
C VAL A 294 -9.47 -22.90 -1.59
N GLY A 295 -8.18 -23.17 -1.45
CA GLY A 295 -7.45 -24.15 -2.24
C GLY A 295 -7.85 -25.59 -1.92
N LEU A 296 -7.03 -26.52 -2.40
CA LEU A 296 -7.23 -27.93 -2.07
C LEU A 296 -7.15 -28.08 -0.54
N TRP A 297 -8.14 -28.76 0.05
CA TRP A 297 -8.28 -28.88 1.50
C TRP A 297 -8.31 -27.54 2.26
N GLU A 298 -8.85 -26.49 1.63
CA GLU A 298 -8.94 -25.14 2.20
C GLU A 298 -7.58 -24.51 2.53
N MET A 299 -6.48 -25.03 1.94
CA MET A 299 -5.15 -24.44 2.08
C MET A 299 -5.04 -23.12 1.30
N GLY A 300 -4.18 -22.23 1.75
CA GLY A 300 -3.95 -20.90 1.19
C GLY A 300 -3.11 -20.87 -0.10
N ASN A 301 -2.94 -21.98 -0.83
CA ASN A 301 -2.44 -21.89 -2.21
C ASN A 301 -3.41 -21.13 -3.14
N LYS A 302 -4.69 -21.11 -2.75
CA LYS A 302 -5.74 -20.19 -3.20
C LYS A 302 -6.48 -19.68 -1.97
N GLY A 303 -6.93 -18.45 -1.97
CA GLY A 303 -7.55 -17.86 -0.78
C GLY A 303 -7.63 -16.37 -0.85
N ALA A 304 -7.89 -15.77 0.30
CA ALA A 304 -7.86 -14.32 0.48
C ALA A 304 -7.23 -13.95 1.82
N VAL A 305 -6.59 -12.78 1.85
CA VAL A 305 -6.10 -12.12 3.06
C VAL A 305 -6.59 -10.69 3.06
N GLY A 306 -7.10 -10.24 4.20
CA GLY A 306 -7.68 -8.91 4.38
C GLY A 306 -6.96 -8.11 5.46
N VAL A 307 -6.87 -6.81 5.23
CA VAL A 307 -6.46 -5.79 6.21
C VAL A 307 -7.56 -4.73 6.28
N ARG A 308 -7.97 -4.38 7.49
CA ARG A 308 -8.87 -3.28 7.77
C ARG A 308 -8.16 -2.25 8.64
N LEU A 309 -8.12 -1.00 8.17
CA LEU A 309 -7.54 0.12 8.87
C LEU A 309 -8.64 1.03 9.42
N ALA A 310 -8.52 1.39 10.69
CA ALA A 310 -9.28 2.49 11.29
C ALA A 310 -8.41 3.76 11.29
N LEU A 311 -8.81 4.73 10.47
CA LEU A 311 -8.13 6.01 10.33
C LEU A 311 -8.91 7.10 11.06
N GLY A 312 -8.26 7.74 12.04
CA GLY A 312 -8.86 8.79 12.86
C GLY A 312 -9.29 10.00 12.04
N GLY A 313 -10.58 10.35 12.03
CA GLY A 313 -11.13 11.51 11.33
C GLY A 313 -10.87 12.85 12.01
N SER A 314 -11.42 13.95 11.47
CA SER A 314 -11.62 15.19 12.22
C SER A 314 -12.98 15.11 12.94
N GLY A 315 -12.99 14.78 14.22
CA GLY A 315 -14.19 14.54 15.04
C GLY A 315 -14.21 13.12 15.66
N ASP A 316 -15.39 12.66 16.09
CA ASP A 316 -15.61 11.35 16.74
C ASP A 316 -15.84 10.17 15.76
N GLU A 317 -15.62 10.34 14.45
CA GLU A 317 -15.91 9.28 13.46
C GLU A 317 -14.68 8.87 12.64
N ASP A 318 -14.32 7.59 12.74
CA ASP A 318 -13.21 6.98 11.99
C ASP A 318 -13.63 6.57 10.58
N ALA A 319 -12.72 6.78 9.62
CA ALA A 319 -12.84 6.19 8.29
C ALA A 319 -12.30 4.75 8.35
N LEU A 320 -13.16 3.78 8.02
CA LEU A 320 -12.75 2.39 7.85
C LEU A 320 -12.40 2.13 6.40
N LEU A 321 -11.20 1.63 6.16
CA LEU A 321 -10.72 1.17 4.87
C LEU A 321 -10.45 -0.33 4.97
N THR A 322 -10.90 -1.12 4.01
CA THR A 322 -10.68 -2.57 3.99
C THR A 322 -10.15 -2.99 2.64
N PHE A 323 -9.00 -3.65 2.64
CA PHE A 323 -8.31 -4.13 1.45
C PHE A 323 -8.19 -5.64 1.54
N VAL A 324 -8.57 -6.34 0.48
CA VAL A 324 -8.55 -7.81 0.42
C VAL A 324 -7.79 -8.26 -0.81
N ALA A 325 -6.66 -8.94 -0.59
CA ALA A 325 -5.91 -9.61 -1.63
C ALA A 325 -6.47 -11.03 -1.83
N ALA A 326 -6.76 -11.44 -3.05
CA ALA A 326 -7.35 -12.74 -3.37
C ALA A 326 -6.62 -13.49 -4.49
N HIS A 327 -6.71 -14.81 -4.46
CA HIS A 327 -6.21 -15.72 -5.49
C HIS A 327 -7.18 -16.88 -5.64
N LEU A 328 -7.95 -16.91 -6.74
CA LEU A 328 -9.04 -17.88 -6.94
C LEU A 328 -8.64 -19.05 -7.86
N ALA A 329 -9.49 -20.08 -7.94
CA ALA A 329 -9.24 -21.28 -8.72
C ALA A 329 -8.84 -21.01 -10.18
N PRO A 330 -7.77 -21.67 -10.69
CA PRO A 330 -7.26 -21.45 -12.04
C PRO A 330 -8.04 -22.29 -13.05
N MET A 331 -7.71 -22.12 -14.34
CA MET A 331 -8.27 -22.82 -15.52
C MET A 331 -9.58 -22.22 -16.04
N GLU A 332 -9.74 -22.30 -17.36
CA GLU A 332 -10.86 -21.77 -18.14
C GLU A 332 -12.20 -22.36 -17.68
N SER A 333 -12.26 -23.67 -17.42
CA SER A 333 -13.49 -24.37 -17.03
C SER A 333 -13.95 -24.12 -15.59
N GLU A 334 -13.11 -23.54 -14.72
CA GLU A 334 -13.34 -23.49 -13.28
C GLU A 334 -14.09 -22.21 -12.82
N TRP A 335 -14.92 -21.62 -13.66
CA TRP A 335 -15.65 -20.38 -13.32
C TRP A 335 -16.68 -20.59 -12.21
N GLU A 336 -17.37 -21.73 -12.20
CA GLU A 336 -18.29 -22.11 -11.10
C GLU A 336 -17.53 -22.30 -9.78
N ARG A 337 -16.32 -22.87 -9.86
CA ARG A 337 -15.45 -23.01 -8.70
C ARG A 337 -15.00 -21.64 -8.19
N ARG A 338 -14.67 -20.68 -9.06
CA ARG A 338 -14.37 -19.29 -8.63
C ARG A 338 -15.56 -18.61 -7.95
N ASN A 339 -16.79 -18.86 -8.40
CA ASN A 339 -18.00 -18.39 -7.71
C ASN A 339 -18.13 -19.02 -6.30
N GLN A 340 -17.81 -20.32 -6.16
CA GLN A 340 -17.77 -21.00 -4.86
C GLN A 340 -16.62 -20.50 -3.96
N ASP A 341 -15.47 -20.17 -4.53
CA ASP A 341 -14.35 -19.55 -3.80
C ASP A 341 -14.79 -18.20 -3.23
N TRP A 342 -15.47 -17.34 -4.01
CA TRP A 342 -16.05 -16.09 -3.52
C TRP A 342 -17.01 -16.31 -2.34
N LYS A 343 -17.92 -17.28 -2.47
CA LYS A 343 -18.84 -17.63 -1.39
C LYS A 343 -18.07 -18.04 -0.12
N SER A 344 -17.09 -18.92 -0.27
CA SER A 344 -16.25 -19.40 0.85
C SER A 344 -15.47 -18.26 1.52
N ILE A 345 -15.00 -17.29 0.73
CA ILE A 345 -14.35 -16.08 1.25
C ILE A 345 -15.32 -15.23 2.07
N CYS A 346 -16.54 -14.98 1.57
CA CYS A 346 -17.56 -14.26 2.33
C CYS A 346 -17.92 -14.94 3.65
N GLU A 347 -17.95 -16.27 3.62
CA GLU A 347 -18.30 -17.13 4.75
C GLU A 347 -17.19 -17.23 5.82
N GLY A 348 -15.92 -17.10 5.43
CA GLY A 348 -14.74 -17.40 6.28
C GLY A 348 -13.76 -16.25 6.53
N LEU A 349 -13.87 -15.13 5.80
CA LEU A 349 -13.02 -13.96 6.00
C LEU A 349 -13.56 -13.08 7.13
N VAL A 350 -13.33 -13.56 8.36
CA VAL A 350 -13.67 -12.85 9.61
C VAL A 350 -12.43 -12.12 10.14
N PHE A 351 -12.58 -10.83 10.36
CA PHE A 351 -11.53 -9.89 10.80
C PHE A 351 -11.38 -9.93 12.32
N GLU A 352 -10.13 -9.99 12.76
CA GLU A 352 -9.77 -9.99 14.17
C GLU A 352 -8.85 -8.81 14.45
N SER A 353 -9.15 -8.09 15.53
CA SER A 353 -8.33 -6.97 15.98
C SER A 353 -6.99 -7.46 16.50
N GLU A 354 -5.95 -6.73 16.15
CA GLU A 354 -4.62 -6.97 16.67
C GLU A 354 -4.52 -6.30 18.04
N GLU A 355 -4.60 -7.08 19.12
CA GLU A 355 -4.27 -6.55 20.44
C GLU A 355 -2.82 -6.03 20.40
N HIS A 356 -2.60 -4.81 20.91
CA HIS A 356 -1.30 -4.15 21.07
C HIS A 356 -0.40 -4.95 22.05
N GLU A 357 0.08 -6.14 21.66
CA GLU A 357 1.25 -6.73 22.32
C GLU A 357 2.50 -5.98 21.83
N LYS A 358 3.07 -5.23 22.77
CA LYS A 358 4.22 -4.34 22.66
C LYS A 358 5.30 -4.84 21.68
N ARG A 359 5.62 -3.97 20.71
CA ARG A 359 6.93 -3.79 20.04
C ARG A 359 7.92 -4.94 20.23
N ALA A 360 7.86 -5.92 19.33
CA ALA A 360 9.08 -6.58 18.85
C ALA A 360 9.42 -5.93 17.50
N SER A 361 10.43 -5.08 17.52
CA SER A 361 11.13 -4.54 16.37
C SER A 361 11.66 -5.69 15.52
N GLY A 362 11.04 -5.91 14.36
CA GLY A 362 11.48 -6.91 13.40
C GLY A 362 10.50 -6.96 12.23
N VAL A 363 11.06 -6.89 11.01
CA VAL A 363 10.41 -7.12 9.72
C VAL A 363 9.84 -8.55 9.73
N GLY A 364 8.65 -8.71 10.27
CA GLY A 364 8.04 -10.01 10.51
C GLY A 364 6.63 -10.03 9.96
N GLU A 365 6.42 -10.85 8.93
CA GLU A 365 5.08 -11.22 8.50
C GLU A 365 4.30 -11.82 9.66
N ARG A 366 3.07 -11.36 9.85
CA ARG A 366 2.18 -11.93 10.87
C ARG A 366 1.02 -12.60 10.19
N GLU A 367 0.83 -13.86 10.55
CA GLU A 367 -0.46 -14.51 10.36
C GLU A 367 -1.33 -14.20 11.58
N PRO A 368 -2.65 -14.03 11.42
CA PRO A 368 -3.55 -13.85 12.55
C PRO A 368 -3.50 -15.11 13.42
N LEU A 369 -2.76 -15.08 14.52
CA LEU A 369 -2.76 -16.12 15.54
C LEU A 369 -3.92 -15.85 16.51
N LEU A 370 -4.59 -16.93 16.92
CA LEU A 370 -5.77 -16.94 17.80
C LEU A 370 -5.80 -15.77 18.79
N SER A 371 -6.65 -14.78 18.52
CA SER A 371 -7.02 -13.77 19.52
C SER A 371 -7.96 -14.40 20.56
N LYS A 372 -7.91 -13.91 21.80
CA LYS A 372 -8.83 -14.33 22.87
C LYS A 372 -10.28 -14.17 22.40
N GLN A 373 -11.14 -15.05 22.93
CA GLN A 373 -12.57 -15.20 22.66
C GLN A 373 -13.32 -13.85 22.61
N SER A 374 -13.23 -13.13 21.50
CA SER A 374 -14.06 -11.97 21.21
C SER A 374 -15.32 -12.47 20.52
N THR A 375 -16.45 -11.90 20.92
CA THR A 375 -17.81 -12.18 20.42
C THR A 375 -18.01 -11.73 18.96
N ALA A 376 -16.93 -11.55 18.19
CA ALA A 376 -16.91 -10.97 16.84
C ALA A 376 -17.40 -11.96 15.76
N THR A 377 -18.66 -12.42 15.87
CA THR A 377 -19.38 -13.05 14.75
C THR A 377 -19.78 -12.03 13.68
N ASN A 378 -19.60 -10.74 13.97
CA ASN A 378 -20.06 -9.63 13.14
C ASN A 378 -18.95 -8.90 12.36
N ASN A 379 -17.66 -9.20 12.57
CA ASN A 379 -16.56 -8.48 11.89
C ASN A 379 -16.19 -9.17 10.56
N THR A 380 -16.84 -8.79 9.46
CA THR A 380 -16.80 -9.46 8.14
C THR A 380 -16.46 -8.47 7.03
N LEU A 381 -16.43 -8.91 5.76
CA LEU A 381 -16.24 -8.05 4.60
C LEU A 381 -17.16 -6.82 4.56
N PHE A 382 -18.44 -7.01 4.88
CA PHE A 382 -19.48 -5.99 4.73
C PHE A 382 -19.92 -5.37 6.06
N ASN A 383 -19.36 -5.81 7.19
CA ASN A 383 -19.70 -5.28 8.51
C ASN A 383 -18.47 -5.16 9.42
N PRO A 384 -18.24 -4.01 10.09
CA PRO A 384 -18.94 -2.73 9.89
C PRO A 384 -18.81 -2.17 8.45
N PRO A 385 -19.66 -1.22 8.05
CA PRO A 385 -19.52 -0.50 6.78
C PRO A 385 -18.13 0.14 6.64
N THR A 386 -17.55 0.01 5.46
CA THR A 386 -16.15 0.35 5.18
C THR A 386 -15.99 0.67 3.70
N HIS A 387 -14.95 1.44 3.33
CA HIS A 387 -14.49 1.48 1.95
C HIS A 387 -13.78 0.15 1.66
N LEU A 388 -14.50 -0.79 1.05
CA LEU A 388 -13.98 -2.13 0.73
C LEU A 388 -13.40 -2.14 -0.69
N PHE A 389 -12.17 -2.63 -0.80
CA PHE A 389 -11.48 -2.98 -2.04
C PHE A 389 -11.14 -4.47 -2.04
N PHE A 390 -11.49 -5.16 -3.12
CA PHE A 390 -11.21 -6.57 -3.34
C PHE A 390 -10.42 -6.71 -4.63
N LEU A 391 -9.18 -7.18 -4.51
CA LEU A 391 -8.22 -7.17 -5.60
C LEU A 391 -7.39 -8.45 -5.61
N GLY A 392 -6.94 -8.88 -6.78
CA GLY A 392 -6.25 -10.16 -6.85
C GLY A 392 -6.12 -10.74 -8.25
N ASP A 393 -5.46 -11.91 -8.31
CA ASP A 393 -5.61 -12.85 -9.42
C ASP A 393 -6.91 -13.63 -9.21
N LEU A 394 -8.00 -13.07 -9.74
CA LEU A 394 -9.33 -13.65 -9.65
C LEU A 394 -9.52 -14.79 -10.64
N ASN A 395 -8.58 -15.01 -11.55
CA ASN A 395 -8.51 -16.13 -12.49
C ASN A 395 -9.74 -16.35 -13.40
N TYR A 396 -10.69 -15.41 -13.46
CA TYR A 396 -11.74 -15.44 -14.50
C TYR A 396 -11.11 -15.24 -15.88
N ARG A 397 -11.68 -15.92 -16.88
CA ARG A 397 -11.09 -16.05 -18.21
C ARG A 397 -11.98 -15.42 -19.27
N ALA A 398 -11.39 -15.16 -20.44
CA ALA A 398 -12.13 -14.72 -21.62
C ALA A 398 -12.78 -15.88 -22.41
N ALA A 399 -12.72 -17.12 -21.89
CA ALA A 399 -13.32 -18.31 -22.49
C ALA A 399 -13.55 -19.40 -21.44
N ASP A 400 -14.54 -20.28 -21.68
CA ASP A 400 -14.91 -21.39 -20.79
C ASP A 400 -14.07 -22.66 -21.00
N THR A 401 -13.34 -22.75 -22.10
CA THR A 401 -12.53 -23.92 -22.45
C THR A 401 -11.09 -23.52 -22.76
N ALA A 402 -10.18 -24.46 -22.58
CA ALA A 402 -8.80 -24.31 -23.01
C ALA A 402 -8.72 -23.96 -24.52
N PRO A 403 -7.66 -23.26 -24.95
CA PRO A 403 -7.55 -22.85 -26.34
C PRO A 403 -7.38 -24.04 -27.28
N HIS A 404 -8.03 -23.95 -28.45
CA HIS A 404 -7.71 -24.77 -29.62
C HIS A 404 -6.58 -24.12 -30.42
N SER A 405 -5.75 -24.92 -31.09
CA SER A 405 -4.61 -24.44 -31.89
C SER A 405 -4.99 -23.36 -32.90
N ASP A 406 -6.19 -23.48 -33.46
CA ASP A 406 -6.69 -22.63 -34.55
C ASP A 406 -7.18 -21.26 -34.05
N SER A 407 -7.27 -21.07 -32.73
CA SER A 407 -7.73 -19.81 -32.12
C SER A 407 -6.64 -18.73 -32.03
N HIS A 408 -5.35 -19.11 -32.08
CA HIS A 408 -4.23 -18.21 -31.84
C HIS A 408 -4.17 -16.98 -32.76
N PRO A 409 -4.49 -17.07 -34.08
CA PRO A 409 -4.43 -15.92 -34.98
C PRO A 409 -5.45 -14.82 -34.64
N THR A 410 -6.52 -15.17 -33.94
CA THR A 410 -7.59 -14.24 -33.53
C THR A 410 -7.40 -13.67 -32.14
N TRP A 411 -6.31 -13.98 -31.44
CA TRP A 411 -6.08 -13.49 -30.09
C TRP A 411 -5.84 -11.98 -30.04
N PRO A 412 -6.10 -11.34 -28.88
CA PRO A 412 -5.92 -9.91 -28.71
C PRO A 412 -4.54 -9.43 -29.17
N GLN A 413 -4.48 -8.31 -29.88
CA GLN A 413 -3.25 -7.60 -30.28
C GLN A 413 -3.42 -6.09 -30.04
N PRO A 414 -2.33 -5.29 -29.95
CA PRO A 414 -2.40 -3.84 -29.72
C PRO A 414 -2.83 -3.09 -31.00
N VAL A 415 -3.99 -3.46 -31.53
CA VAL A 415 -4.61 -2.83 -32.69
C VAL A 415 -5.45 -1.64 -32.24
N SER A 416 -5.38 -0.54 -33.00
CA SER A 416 -6.12 0.69 -32.71
C SER A 416 -7.52 0.72 -33.32
N ASP A 417 -7.77 -0.07 -34.37
CA ASP A 417 -9.06 -0.16 -35.04
C ASP A 417 -10.03 -1.04 -34.22
N PRO A 418 -11.13 -0.48 -33.69
CA PRO A 418 -12.12 -1.24 -32.92
C PRO A 418 -12.85 -2.31 -33.75
N SER A 419 -12.79 -2.25 -35.08
CA SER A 419 -13.41 -3.23 -35.97
C SER A 419 -12.54 -4.47 -36.21
N ASP A 420 -11.24 -4.41 -35.89
CA ASP A 420 -10.34 -5.57 -35.99
C ASP A 420 -10.77 -6.64 -34.98
N PRO A 421 -10.96 -7.91 -35.39
CA PRO A 421 -11.37 -8.98 -34.48
C PRO A 421 -10.37 -9.22 -33.34
N ARG A 422 -9.10 -8.83 -33.50
CA ARG A 422 -8.05 -8.91 -32.48
C ARG A 422 -8.09 -7.73 -31.51
N HIS A 423 -9.02 -6.79 -31.67
CA HIS A 423 -9.18 -5.69 -30.73
C HIS A 423 -9.63 -6.23 -29.36
N PRO A 424 -8.98 -5.85 -28.24
CA PRO A 424 -9.23 -6.45 -26.92
C PRO A 424 -10.69 -6.43 -26.46
N THR A 425 -11.46 -5.42 -26.86
CA THR A 425 -12.87 -5.29 -26.46
C THR A 425 -13.75 -6.45 -26.91
N HIS A 426 -13.47 -7.07 -28.07
CA HIS A 426 -14.24 -8.22 -28.55
C HIS A 426 -14.04 -9.45 -27.67
N HIS A 427 -12.86 -9.57 -27.06
CA HIS A 427 -12.56 -10.66 -26.13
C HIS A 427 -13.09 -10.38 -24.73
N LEU A 428 -13.06 -9.11 -24.30
CA LEU A 428 -13.62 -8.69 -23.00
C LEU A 428 -15.13 -8.93 -22.92
N GLN A 429 -15.86 -8.92 -24.03
CA GLN A 429 -17.29 -9.29 -24.07
C GLN A 429 -17.57 -10.72 -23.58
N ASN A 430 -16.57 -11.62 -23.68
CA ASN A 430 -16.65 -13.00 -23.21
C ASN A 430 -16.02 -13.19 -21.83
N ASP A 431 -15.71 -12.11 -21.11
CA ASP A 431 -15.13 -12.16 -19.76
C ASP A 431 -16.10 -12.85 -18.80
N GLN A 432 -15.64 -13.97 -18.23
CA GLN A 432 -16.43 -14.74 -17.28
C GLN A 432 -16.79 -13.92 -16.04
N LEU A 433 -15.92 -13.02 -15.55
CA LEU A 433 -16.25 -12.25 -14.36
C LEU A 433 -17.44 -11.32 -14.62
N HIS A 434 -17.42 -10.55 -15.71
CA HIS A 434 -18.56 -9.70 -16.09
C HIS A 434 -19.84 -10.51 -16.30
N ARG A 435 -19.75 -11.68 -16.96
CA ARG A 435 -20.88 -12.60 -17.13
C ARG A 435 -21.45 -13.05 -15.78
N GLU A 436 -20.63 -13.63 -14.91
CA GLU A 436 -21.07 -14.19 -13.63
C GLU A 436 -21.54 -13.10 -12.64
N GLN A 437 -20.93 -11.93 -12.67
CA GLN A 437 -21.36 -10.79 -11.84
C GLN A 437 -22.70 -10.22 -12.32
N SER A 438 -22.93 -10.12 -13.65
CA SER A 438 -24.21 -9.66 -14.21
C SER A 438 -25.40 -10.55 -13.84
N GLN A 439 -25.12 -11.84 -13.61
CA GLN A 439 -26.09 -12.84 -13.16
C GLN A 439 -26.19 -12.93 -11.63
N ASN A 440 -25.47 -12.07 -10.91
CA ASN A 440 -25.42 -12.04 -9.45
C ASN A 440 -24.99 -13.39 -8.83
N HIS A 441 -24.05 -14.10 -9.48
CA HIS A 441 -23.51 -15.36 -8.97
C HIS A 441 -22.27 -15.16 -8.10
N THR A 442 -21.55 -14.06 -8.26
CA THR A 442 -20.24 -13.83 -7.64
C THR A 442 -19.99 -12.34 -7.36
N LEU A 443 -19.00 -12.03 -6.52
CA LEU A 443 -18.56 -10.66 -6.17
C LEU A 443 -19.72 -9.70 -5.90
N HIS A 444 -20.69 -10.16 -5.12
CA HIS A 444 -21.92 -9.42 -4.82
C HIS A 444 -21.59 -8.09 -4.15
N ASN A 445 -22.37 -7.05 -4.44
CA ASN A 445 -22.21 -5.68 -3.92
C ASN A 445 -20.92 -4.96 -4.34
N LEU A 446 -20.06 -5.59 -5.14
CA LEU A 446 -18.85 -4.97 -5.67
C LEU A 446 -19.11 -4.44 -7.08
N SER A 447 -18.35 -3.42 -7.45
CA SER A 447 -18.32 -2.84 -8.79
C SER A 447 -16.87 -2.64 -9.24
N GLU A 448 -16.68 -2.62 -10.55
CA GLU A 448 -15.37 -2.46 -11.18
C GLU A 448 -15.35 -1.19 -12.05
N ALA A 449 -14.19 -0.55 -12.17
CA ALA A 449 -14.00 0.51 -13.15
C ALA A 449 -13.91 -0.07 -14.57
N SER A 450 -14.21 0.74 -15.58
CA SER A 450 -14.13 0.30 -16.98
C SER A 450 -12.71 -0.15 -17.34
N ILE A 451 -12.59 -1.34 -17.93
CA ILE A 451 -11.31 -1.88 -18.39
C ILE A 451 -11.02 -1.35 -19.79
N THR A 452 -9.89 -0.68 -19.93
CA THR A 452 -9.38 -0.15 -21.22
C THR A 452 -7.98 -0.69 -21.55
N PHE A 453 -7.43 -1.55 -20.71
CA PHE A 453 -6.13 -2.18 -20.88
C PHE A 453 -6.27 -3.63 -21.40
N PRO A 454 -5.22 -4.19 -22.03
CA PRO A 454 -5.28 -5.53 -22.62
C PRO A 454 -5.27 -6.64 -21.56
N PRO A 455 -5.51 -7.91 -21.97
CA PRO A 455 -5.42 -9.03 -21.05
C PRO A 455 -4.09 -9.08 -20.30
N THR A 456 -4.13 -9.45 -19.03
CA THR A 456 -2.96 -9.43 -18.14
C THR A 456 -2.26 -10.78 -18.06
N TYR A 457 -2.89 -11.83 -18.60
CA TYR A 457 -2.44 -13.23 -18.56
C TYR A 457 -2.81 -13.91 -19.89
N LYS A 458 -2.10 -14.90 -20.43
CA LYS A 458 -0.80 -15.43 -20.01
C LYS A 458 0.26 -15.03 -21.02
N TYR A 459 1.24 -14.26 -20.58
CA TYR A 459 2.37 -13.88 -21.42
C TYR A 459 3.38 -15.02 -21.57
N SER A 460 4.00 -15.12 -22.75
CA SER A 460 5.03 -16.11 -23.05
C SER A 460 6.36 -15.77 -22.37
N ARG A 461 7.25 -16.76 -22.27
CA ARG A 461 8.64 -16.52 -21.85
C ARG A 461 9.38 -15.55 -22.80
N THR A 462 9.02 -15.51 -24.07
CA THR A 462 9.59 -14.53 -25.02
C THR A 462 9.20 -13.10 -24.65
N ALA A 463 7.97 -12.86 -24.19
CA ALA A 463 7.55 -11.55 -23.68
C ALA A 463 8.33 -11.15 -22.41
N GLN A 464 8.48 -12.08 -21.46
CA GLN A 464 9.27 -11.88 -20.25
C GLN A 464 10.73 -11.56 -20.59
N ASN A 465 11.33 -12.31 -21.51
CA ASN A 465 12.68 -12.05 -21.97
C ASN A 465 12.80 -10.66 -22.61
N GLN A 466 11.82 -10.21 -23.39
CA GLN A 466 11.85 -8.84 -23.94
C GLN A 466 11.85 -7.78 -22.84
N ALA A 467 11.10 -7.96 -21.76
CA ALA A 467 11.15 -7.11 -20.58
C ALA A 467 12.54 -7.15 -19.93
N THR A 468 13.15 -8.32 -19.77
CA THR A 468 14.53 -8.45 -19.25
C THR A 468 15.54 -7.67 -20.12
N HIS A 469 15.49 -7.81 -21.45
CA HIS A 469 16.41 -7.14 -22.37
C HIS A 469 16.19 -5.62 -22.46
N SER A 470 15.10 -5.09 -21.90
CA SER A 470 14.87 -3.65 -21.81
C SER A 470 15.63 -3.00 -20.65
N ILE A 471 16.14 -3.80 -19.71
CA ILE A 471 17.02 -3.37 -18.63
C ILE A 471 18.44 -3.30 -19.19
N LYS A 472 18.99 -2.09 -19.31
CA LYS A 472 20.35 -1.84 -19.80
C LYS A 472 21.21 -1.25 -18.69
N THR A 473 22.47 -1.65 -18.61
CA THR A 473 23.46 -0.95 -17.77
C THR A 473 24.25 -0.01 -18.66
N ILE A 474 24.14 1.30 -18.40
CA ILE A 474 24.81 2.35 -19.18
C ILE A 474 25.86 3.07 -18.35
N ALA A 475 26.94 3.49 -19.00
CA ALA A 475 27.96 4.34 -18.41
C ALA A 475 27.46 5.79 -18.41
N GLN A 476 27.17 6.34 -17.24
CA GLN A 476 26.77 7.74 -17.08
C GLN A 476 27.96 8.56 -16.57
N LYS A 477 28.36 9.58 -17.35
CA LYS A 477 29.42 10.50 -16.97
C LYS A 477 28.84 11.62 -16.10
N GLN A 478 29.35 11.76 -14.89
CA GLN A 478 28.99 12.82 -13.96
C GLN A 478 29.66 14.15 -14.32
N ALA A 479 29.13 15.25 -13.77
CA ALA A 479 29.66 16.60 -13.96
C ALA A 479 31.10 16.77 -13.46
N ASP A 480 31.55 15.92 -12.53
CA ASP A 480 32.92 15.89 -12.00
C ASP A 480 33.90 15.05 -12.86
N GLY A 481 33.43 14.51 -13.99
CA GLY A 481 34.23 13.71 -14.93
C GLY A 481 34.30 12.21 -14.60
N ARG A 482 33.75 11.76 -13.45
CA ARG A 482 33.65 10.33 -13.13
C ARG A 482 32.60 9.63 -13.98
N THR A 483 32.80 8.34 -14.22
CA THR A 483 31.83 7.50 -14.95
C THR A 483 31.30 6.44 -14.01
N ASN A 484 29.98 6.44 -13.79
CA ASN A 484 29.30 5.44 -12.99
C ASN A 484 28.45 4.56 -13.91
N MET A 485 28.34 3.27 -13.60
CA MET A 485 27.40 2.39 -14.28
C MET A 485 26.02 2.56 -13.64
N VAL A 486 25.01 2.87 -14.44
CA VAL A 486 23.63 3.10 -14.01
C VAL A 486 22.69 2.16 -14.75
N THR A 487 21.77 1.52 -14.03
CA THR A 487 20.70 0.74 -14.65
C THR A 487 19.66 1.69 -15.24
N GLN A 488 19.39 1.55 -16.53
CA GLN A 488 18.34 2.25 -17.25
C GLN A 488 17.33 1.24 -17.80
N VAL A 489 16.04 1.49 -17.56
CA VAL A 489 14.95 0.71 -18.15
C VAL A 489 14.46 1.44 -19.38
N VAL A 490 14.70 0.87 -20.57
CA VAL A 490 14.26 1.45 -21.85
C VAL A 490 12.80 1.09 -22.08
N ARG A 491 11.92 2.08 -22.25
CA ARG A 491 10.51 1.78 -22.51
C ARG A 491 10.35 1.14 -23.90
N PRO A 492 9.41 0.19 -24.09
CA PRO A 492 9.19 -0.46 -25.39
C PRO A 492 9.05 0.53 -26.57
N ASN A 493 8.40 1.68 -26.34
CA ASN A 493 8.17 2.71 -27.36
C ASN A 493 9.37 3.64 -27.63
N GLU A 494 10.42 3.59 -26.81
CA GLU A 494 11.64 4.41 -26.97
C GLU A 494 12.71 3.70 -27.82
N ARG A 495 12.43 2.49 -28.33
CA ARG A 495 13.31 1.77 -29.28
C ARG A 495 13.28 2.33 -30.71
N ALA A 496 12.35 3.24 -31.03
CA ALA A 496 12.19 3.83 -32.36
C ALA A 496 13.22 4.95 -32.64
N GLY A 497 14.50 4.67 -32.37
CA GLY A 497 15.63 5.53 -32.70
C GLY A 497 16.68 4.74 -33.49
N ASP A 498 16.72 5.02 -34.79
CA ASP A 498 17.82 4.84 -35.74
C ASP A 498 18.28 3.45 -36.24
N ASP A 499 17.62 2.33 -35.94
CA ASP A 499 17.87 1.07 -36.66
C ASP A 499 16.56 0.39 -37.09
N ASP A 500 16.46 0.12 -38.40
CA ASP A 500 15.36 -0.53 -39.13
C ASP A 500 14.78 -1.78 -38.43
N ASP A 501 13.56 -1.64 -37.88
CA ASP A 501 12.50 -2.66 -37.99
C ASP A 501 11.16 -2.00 -37.63
N ASP A 502 10.25 -1.90 -38.60
CA ASP A 502 8.81 -1.68 -38.43
C ASP A 502 8.18 -2.89 -37.68
N SER A 503 8.74 -3.28 -36.55
CA SER A 503 8.17 -4.31 -35.70
C SER A 503 6.99 -3.68 -34.96
N GLU A 504 5.80 -3.77 -35.57
CA GLU A 504 4.53 -3.55 -34.89
C GLU A 504 4.63 -4.18 -33.49
N GLU A 505 4.29 -3.43 -32.44
CA GLU A 505 4.29 -3.98 -31.08
C GLU A 505 3.35 -5.20 -31.10
N VAL A 506 3.86 -6.42 -30.89
CA VAL A 506 3.06 -7.65 -30.90
C VAL A 506 3.06 -8.24 -29.51
N TRP A 507 1.87 -8.50 -28.97
CA TRP A 507 1.74 -9.22 -27.71
C TRP A 507 2.01 -10.71 -27.92
N LYS A 508 3.02 -11.21 -27.21
CA LYS A 508 3.49 -12.60 -27.30
C LYS A 508 2.85 -13.45 -26.21
N TRP A 509 1.72 -14.06 -26.54
CA TRP A 509 0.93 -14.93 -25.66
C TRP A 509 1.51 -16.34 -25.52
N ALA A 510 1.28 -16.97 -24.37
CA ALA A 510 1.51 -18.39 -24.20
C ALA A 510 0.37 -19.20 -24.85
N GLN A 511 0.70 -20.17 -25.70
CA GLN A 511 -0.27 -20.87 -26.55
C GLN A 511 -1.22 -21.81 -25.80
N HIS A 512 -0.91 -22.20 -24.56
CA HIS A 512 -1.71 -23.16 -23.77
C HIS A 512 -2.75 -22.52 -22.86
N ARG A 513 -2.94 -21.19 -22.92
CA ARG A 513 -3.95 -20.45 -22.15
C ARG A 513 -4.56 -19.36 -23.00
N VAL A 514 -5.87 -19.15 -22.87
CA VAL A 514 -6.54 -18.03 -23.54
C VAL A 514 -6.12 -16.71 -22.87
N PRO A 515 -5.68 -15.69 -23.63
CA PRO A 515 -5.42 -14.37 -23.08
C PRO A 515 -6.65 -13.83 -22.31
N SER A 516 -6.47 -13.49 -21.03
CA SER A 516 -7.53 -13.20 -20.06
C SER A 516 -7.15 -12.06 -19.10
N TRP A 517 -8.17 -11.38 -18.56
CA TRP A 517 -8.05 -10.39 -17.49
C TRP A 517 -8.21 -11.07 -16.13
N CYS A 518 -7.17 -11.84 -15.75
CA CYS A 518 -7.16 -12.56 -14.49
C CYS A 518 -7.01 -11.61 -13.28
N ASP A 519 -6.26 -10.51 -13.46
CA ASP A 519 -5.85 -9.59 -12.41
C ASP A 519 -6.83 -8.41 -12.33
N ARG A 520 -7.57 -8.28 -11.22
CA ARG A 520 -8.75 -7.37 -11.13
C ARG A 520 -8.76 -6.58 -9.83
N ILE A 521 -9.40 -5.41 -9.85
CA ILE A 521 -9.57 -4.55 -8.68
C ILE A 521 -11.02 -4.05 -8.65
N LEU A 522 -11.77 -4.52 -7.67
CA LEU A 522 -13.16 -4.15 -7.43
C LEU A 522 -13.28 -3.39 -6.11
N PHE A 523 -14.36 -2.63 -5.98
CA PHE A 523 -14.66 -1.85 -4.78
C PHE A 523 -16.15 -1.90 -4.46
N LEU A 524 -16.52 -1.58 -3.22
CA LEU A 524 -17.91 -1.56 -2.78
C LEU A 524 -18.74 -0.59 -3.61
N ALA A 525 -19.80 -1.09 -4.26
CA ALA A 525 -20.65 -0.27 -5.12
C ALA A 525 -21.33 0.87 -4.34
N ALA A 526 -21.71 0.62 -3.08
CA ALA A 526 -22.34 1.60 -2.21
C ALA A 526 -21.38 2.69 -1.68
N ALA A 527 -20.07 2.48 -1.79
CA ALA A 527 -19.01 3.42 -1.39
C ALA A 527 -18.00 3.59 -2.53
N LYS A 528 -18.50 3.95 -3.71
CA LYS A 528 -17.70 4.07 -4.92
C LYS A 528 -16.59 5.13 -4.75
N PRO A 529 -15.32 4.79 -5.01
CA PRO A 529 -14.23 5.74 -5.00
C PRO A 529 -14.26 6.64 -6.23
N ASP A 530 -13.59 7.78 -6.15
CA ASP A 530 -13.30 8.65 -7.29
C ASP A 530 -12.09 8.09 -8.05
N VAL A 531 -12.36 7.27 -9.07
CA VAL A 531 -11.35 6.59 -9.87
C VAL A 531 -10.62 7.58 -10.78
N LYS A 532 -9.28 7.61 -10.66
CA LYS A 532 -8.39 8.45 -11.47
C LYS A 532 -7.79 7.69 -12.65
N ALA A 533 -7.35 6.46 -12.41
CA ALA A 533 -6.80 5.58 -13.45
C ALA A 533 -7.02 4.12 -13.07
N TYR A 534 -7.28 3.27 -14.07
CA TYR A 534 -7.36 1.82 -13.92
C TYR A 534 -6.64 1.15 -15.10
N GLU A 535 -5.42 0.66 -14.87
CA GLU A 535 -4.48 0.31 -15.94
C GLU A 535 -3.66 -0.95 -15.62
N ALA A 536 -3.11 -1.60 -16.66
CA ALA A 536 -2.13 -2.67 -16.50
C ALA A 536 -0.71 -2.14 -16.76
N LEU A 537 0.20 -2.36 -15.81
CA LEU A 537 1.62 -2.07 -15.96
C LEU A 537 2.28 -3.03 -16.99
N PRO A 538 3.46 -2.73 -17.53
CA PRO A 538 4.14 -3.59 -18.51
C PRO A 538 4.38 -5.03 -18.03
N VAL A 539 4.61 -5.93 -18.99
CA VAL A 539 5.00 -7.33 -18.74
C VAL A 539 6.26 -7.36 -17.88
N GLN A 540 6.23 -8.13 -16.80
CA GLN A 540 7.35 -8.19 -15.86
C GLN A 540 8.37 -9.24 -16.31
N PRO A 541 9.68 -9.02 -16.09
CA PRO A 541 10.73 -10.00 -16.39
C PRO A 541 10.54 -11.36 -15.66
N THR A 542 9.81 -11.35 -14.55
CA THR A 542 9.75 -12.44 -13.59
C THR A 542 8.38 -13.10 -13.48
N SER A 543 7.38 -12.64 -14.23
CA SER A 543 6.01 -13.18 -14.19
C SER A 543 5.36 -13.22 -15.57
N ASP A 544 4.47 -14.19 -15.77
CA ASP A 544 3.60 -14.30 -16.95
C ASP A 544 2.32 -13.45 -16.81
N HIS A 545 2.18 -12.76 -15.68
CA HIS A 545 1.16 -11.75 -15.43
C HIS A 545 1.73 -10.33 -15.54
N ARG A 546 0.83 -9.39 -15.87
CA ARG A 546 1.05 -7.95 -15.73
C ARG A 546 0.46 -7.45 -14.42
N PRO A 547 1.17 -6.60 -13.64
CA PRO A 547 0.56 -5.91 -12.52
C PRO A 547 -0.61 -5.05 -13.00
N VAL A 548 -1.70 -5.01 -12.24
CA VAL A 548 -2.85 -4.15 -12.50
C VAL A 548 -2.99 -3.14 -11.37
N VAL A 549 -3.30 -1.91 -11.73
CA VAL A 549 -3.29 -0.77 -10.83
C VAL A 549 -4.59 0.01 -10.90
N LEU A 550 -5.11 0.40 -9.73
CA LEU A 550 -6.18 1.39 -9.58
C LEU A 550 -5.65 2.57 -8.74
N SER A 551 -5.63 3.77 -9.33
CA SER A 551 -5.44 5.03 -8.61
C SER A 551 -6.82 5.66 -8.37
N CYS A 552 -7.13 5.98 -7.13
CA CYS A 552 -8.43 6.57 -6.79
C CYS A 552 -8.36 7.44 -5.53
N ALA A 553 -9.42 8.22 -5.28
CA ALA A 553 -9.60 8.97 -4.06
C ALA A 553 -10.86 8.49 -3.30
N VAL A 554 -10.80 8.46 -1.97
CA VAL A 554 -11.93 8.12 -1.09
C VAL A 554 -12.14 9.16 -0.01
N ALA A 555 -13.41 9.38 0.34
CA ALA A 555 -13.76 10.32 1.39
C ALA A 555 -13.30 9.84 2.78
N ARG A 556 -12.74 10.75 3.59
CA ARG A 556 -12.28 10.51 4.98
C ARG A 556 -13.40 10.43 6.00
N ARG A 557 -14.55 9.93 5.59
CA ARG A 557 -15.73 9.77 6.45
C ARG A 557 -16.15 8.32 6.50
N ARG A 558 -16.86 7.97 7.57
CA ARG A 558 -17.51 6.68 7.74
C ARG A 558 -18.46 6.41 6.58
N VAL A 559 -18.51 5.16 6.13
CA VAL A 559 -19.53 4.67 5.20
C VAL A 559 -20.83 4.47 5.98
N GLU A 560 -21.95 4.94 5.45
CA GLU A 560 -23.24 4.93 6.19
C GLU A 560 -23.74 3.50 6.48
N ALA A 561 -24.34 3.33 7.66
CA ALA A 561 -24.92 2.06 8.10
C ALA A 561 -26.18 1.70 7.30
N GLY A 562 -26.32 0.42 6.94
CA GLY A 562 -27.42 -0.09 6.10
C GLY A 562 -27.12 -0.11 4.60
N ALA A 563 -25.92 0.29 4.19
CA ALA A 563 -25.54 0.37 2.78
C ALA A 563 -25.54 -0.99 2.05
N VAL A 564 -25.20 -2.09 2.72
CA VAL A 564 -24.97 -3.39 2.07
C VAL A 564 -25.32 -4.56 2.99
N GLN A 565 -26.10 -5.51 2.50
CA GLN A 565 -26.35 -6.80 3.16
C GLN A 565 -25.32 -7.84 2.69
N ALA A 566 -24.75 -8.59 3.63
CA ALA A 566 -23.85 -9.70 3.29
C ALA A 566 -24.62 -10.79 2.50
N PRO A 567 -24.07 -11.25 1.35
CA PRO A 567 -24.75 -12.24 0.50
C PRO A 567 -24.82 -13.64 1.14
N PHE A 568 -23.91 -13.94 2.06
CA PHE A 568 -23.78 -15.25 2.70
C PHE A 568 -23.54 -15.07 4.20
N ALA A 569 -24.05 -16.01 5.00
CA ALA A 569 -23.84 -16.01 6.44
C ALA A 569 -22.45 -16.51 6.80
N VAL A 570 -21.82 -15.92 7.82
CA VAL A 570 -20.55 -16.41 8.35
C VAL A 570 -20.70 -17.85 8.82
N ARG A 571 -19.73 -18.69 8.47
CA ARG A 571 -19.70 -20.08 8.94
C ARG A 571 -19.35 -20.15 10.41
N GLY A 572 -20.11 -20.90 11.20
CA GLY A 572 -19.84 -21.06 12.63
C GLY A 572 -18.49 -21.74 12.95
N ASP A 573 -17.97 -22.56 12.03
CA ASP A 573 -16.74 -23.36 12.18
C ASP A 573 -15.51 -22.74 11.50
N TRP A 574 -15.54 -21.43 11.19
CA TRP A 574 -14.49 -20.78 10.41
C TRP A 574 -13.11 -20.83 11.10
N ARG A 575 -13.07 -20.76 12.44
CA ARG A 575 -11.82 -20.78 13.22
C ARG A 575 -11.15 -22.15 13.15
N GLU A 576 -11.93 -23.21 13.35
CA GLU A 576 -11.47 -24.59 13.32
C GLU A 576 -10.94 -24.96 11.93
N ARG A 577 -11.63 -24.53 10.87
CA ARG A 577 -11.19 -24.73 9.48
C ARG A 577 -9.90 -24.00 9.17
N ARG A 578 -9.80 -22.72 9.53
CA ARG A 578 -8.56 -21.94 9.38
C ARG A 578 -7.39 -22.62 10.08
N ALA A 579 -7.58 -23.11 11.31
CA ALA A 579 -6.55 -23.83 12.06
C ALA A 579 -6.20 -25.19 11.42
N ALA A 580 -7.17 -25.94 10.89
CA ALA A 580 -6.95 -27.21 10.20
C ALA A 580 -6.17 -27.01 8.89
N ALA A 581 -6.59 -26.05 8.05
CA ALA A 581 -5.90 -25.65 6.85
C ALA A 581 -4.45 -25.26 7.16
N ARG A 582 -4.22 -24.49 8.22
CA ARG A 582 -2.87 -24.07 8.63
C ARG A 582 -1.96 -25.25 8.97
N ARG A 583 -2.47 -26.28 9.65
CA ARG A 583 -1.69 -27.49 9.95
C ARG A 583 -1.29 -28.23 8.67
N LEU A 584 -2.21 -28.32 7.70
CA LEU A 584 -1.93 -28.93 6.40
C LEU A 584 -0.90 -28.12 5.61
N GLU A 585 -1.01 -26.79 5.59
CA GLU A 585 -0.03 -25.92 4.96
C GLU A 585 1.37 -26.13 5.53
N VAL A 586 1.53 -26.23 6.85
CA VAL A 586 2.85 -26.50 7.46
C VAL A 586 3.40 -27.85 7.00
N VAL A 587 2.58 -28.91 7.02
CA VAL A 587 3.00 -30.24 6.55
C VAL A 587 3.42 -30.20 5.08
N VAL A 588 2.58 -29.65 4.20
CA VAL A 588 2.87 -29.51 2.77
C VAL A 588 4.08 -28.60 2.55
N GLY A 589 4.22 -27.54 3.34
CA GLY A 589 5.33 -26.58 3.29
C GLY A 589 6.66 -27.24 3.60
N VAL A 590 6.73 -28.05 4.67
CA VAL A 590 7.92 -28.84 5.01
C VAL A 590 8.26 -29.83 3.90
N LEU A 591 7.27 -30.60 3.41
CA LEU A 591 7.51 -31.58 2.34
C LEU A 591 7.98 -30.90 1.04
N ALA A 592 7.37 -29.77 0.69
CA ALA A 592 7.77 -28.99 -0.47
C ALA A 592 9.14 -28.34 -0.31
N TYR A 593 9.48 -27.84 0.88
CA TYR A 593 10.81 -27.32 1.17
C TYR A 593 11.87 -28.41 0.97
N LEU A 594 11.71 -29.56 1.62
CA LEU A 594 12.67 -30.66 1.53
C LEU A 594 12.77 -31.26 0.12
N GLY A 595 11.64 -31.35 -0.60
CA GLY A 595 11.57 -32.03 -1.89
C GLY A 595 11.78 -31.15 -3.12
N LEU A 596 11.45 -29.86 -3.07
CA LEU A 596 11.41 -28.97 -4.23
C LEU A 596 12.48 -27.87 -4.21
N THR A 597 13.13 -27.62 -3.07
CA THR A 597 14.21 -26.62 -3.00
C THR A 597 15.58 -27.28 -2.92
N TRP A 598 16.59 -26.54 -3.34
CA TRP A 598 17.97 -27.01 -3.33
C TRP A 598 18.48 -27.21 -1.90
N GLU A 599 18.19 -26.24 -1.03
CA GLU A 599 18.56 -26.22 0.39
C GLU A 599 17.96 -27.43 1.11
N GLY A 600 16.68 -27.72 0.88
CA GLY A 600 16.01 -28.87 1.43
C GLY A 600 16.60 -30.20 0.95
N ARG A 601 16.86 -30.32 -0.36
CA ARG A 601 17.50 -31.53 -0.93
C ARG A 601 18.92 -31.74 -0.41
N ALA A 602 19.69 -30.66 -0.27
CA ALA A 602 21.04 -30.71 0.31
C ALA A 602 21.00 -31.17 1.78
N LEU A 603 20.03 -30.68 2.57
CA LEU A 603 19.81 -31.11 3.95
C LEU A 603 19.47 -32.60 4.03
N VAL A 604 18.55 -33.08 3.19
CA VAL A 604 18.15 -34.50 3.14
C VAL A 604 19.36 -35.36 2.78
N PHE A 605 20.09 -34.98 1.73
CA PHE A 605 21.28 -35.70 1.28
C PHE A 605 22.35 -35.76 2.39
N GLY A 606 22.69 -34.62 3.00
CA GLY A 606 23.65 -34.54 4.10
C GLY A 606 23.24 -35.40 5.30
N THR A 607 21.95 -35.44 5.63
CA THR A 607 21.42 -36.30 6.71
C THR A 607 21.59 -37.78 6.39
N VAL A 608 21.25 -38.21 5.17
CA VAL A 608 21.42 -39.60 4.72
C VAL A 608 22.90 -39.99 4.75
N VAL A 609 23.79 -39.15 4.23
CA VAL A 609 25.24 -39.38 4.26
C VAL A 609 25.75 -39.47 5.70
N GLY A 610 25.31 -38.59 6.59
CA GLY A 610 25.69 -38.60 8.00
C GLY A 610 25.23 -39.87 8.73
N LEU A 611 23.99 -40.32 8.49
CA LEU A 611 23.46 -41.56 9.09
C LEU A 611 24.19 -42.80 8.58
N VAL A 612 24.44 -42.89 7.27
CA VAL A 612 25.20 -44.00 6.68
C VAL A 612 26.64 -44.00 7.18
N GLY A 613 27.32 -42.86 7.14
CA GLY A 613 28.69 -42.70 7.62
C GLY A 613 28.82 -43.03 9.12
N GLY A 614 27.90 -42.52 9.94
CA GLY A 614 27.84 -42.83 11.37
C GLY A 614 27.58 -44.31 11.65
N SER A 615 26.70 -44.95 10.88
CA SER A 615 26.46 -46.40 10.99
C SER A 615 27.70 -47.22 10.62
N LEU A 616 28.42 -46.84 9.56
CA LEU A 616 29.66 -47.49 9.14
C LEU A 616 30.77 -47.31 10.18
N ALA A 617 30.94 -46.10 10.73
CA ALA A 617 31.92 -45.82 11.78
C ALA A 617 31.61 -46.60 13.07
N LEU A 618 30.33 -46.63 13.48
CA LEU A 618 29.90 -47.42 14.64
C LEU A 618 30.16 -48.91 14.43
N ARG A 619 29.88 -49.44 13.24
CA ARG A 619 30.20 -50.84 12.88
C ARG A 619 31.70 -51.12 12.95
N ALA A 620 32.53 -50.21 12.45
CA ALA A 620 33.99 -50.36 12.51
C ALA A 620 34.48 -50.37 13.97
N LEU A 621 33.96 -49.47 14.82
CA LEU A 621 34.32 -49.41 16.23
C LEU A 621 33.88 -50.63 17.03
N LEU A 622 32.70 -51.20 16.74
CA LEU A 622 32.20 -52.41 17.40
C LEU A 622 32.90 -53.70 16.90
N ALA A 623 33.61 -53.63 15.77
CA ALA A 623 34.39 -54.74 15.23
C ALA A 623 35.86 -54.75 15.69
N MET A 624 36.30 -53.69 16.39
CA MET A 624 37.57 -53.62 17.13
C MET A 624 37.36 -54.13 18.55
#